data_AF-A0A9P8LK94-F1
#
_entry.id   AF-A0A9P8LK94-F1
#
_cell.length_a   1.000
_cell.length_b   1.000
_cell.length_c   1.000
_cell.angle_alpha   90.00
_cell.angle_beta   90.00
_cell.angle_gamma   90.00
#
_symmetry.space_group_name_H-M   'P 1'
#
loop_
_entity.id
_entity.type
_entity.pdbx_description
1 polymer ?
#
loop_
_entity_poly.entity_id
_entity_poly.type
_entity_poly.pdbx_seq_one_letter_code
_entity_poly.pdbx_strand_id
1 'polypeptide(L)'
;MIISKFKQYYGMYNLLYIRYSTIPLLAKPKNQVIYHIIRSMVLQNCKMTTTGTCTRTNKKCKAGHFCPANSVTAVNCIPCENDMKFGQGCYCVDDTVITNCKTCSGDNCATCLPGSFLNSNVCSNCPKGCDKCAETNSCQICAAGFIMEGVKCVRVCGSNKDCDYEDQLFCDISSKRCVKCSDKCQICSSATFCNVCVAGTYVTTIDGRCTAACDGIKDGNYCKDGVATPCGAGIDSACKCGKAFNCASCNSASNACETCFPNFVKGNGGTCNFCISRSNPTDNKCQPEEKESEATKIGAGAVVCIVLGGLVVVGGVVDGLAYYFVRKGKK
;
A
#
# COMPACT_ATOMS: atom_id res chain seq x y z
N MET A 1 -14.95 22.14 -45.11
CA MET A 1 -15.69 20.97 -44.58
C MET A 1 -14.82 19.71 -44.36
N ILE A 2 -13.50 19.87 -44.06
CA ILE A 2 -12.57 18.73 -43.80
C ILE A 2 -11.90 18.84 -42.41
N ILE A 3 -12.07 19.96 -41.71
CA ILE A 3 -11.42 20.17 -40.40
C ILE A 3 -12.29 19.66 -39.22
N SER A 4 -13.60 19.42 -39.41
CA SER A 4 -14.47 18.96 -38.30
C SER A 4 -14.56 17.43 -38.13
N LYS A 5 -13.93 16.62 -38.99
CA LYS A 5 -13.87 15.14 -38.81
C LYS A 5 -12.56 14.64 -38.19
N PHE A 6 -11.59 15.51 -37.91
CA PHE A 6 -10.28 15.11 -37.37
C PHE A 6 -10.27 14.85 -35.86
N LYS A 7 -11.32 15.24 -35.12
CA LYS A 7 -11.38 15.11 -33.66
C LYS A 7 -11.90 13.76 -33.14
N GLN A 8 -12.18 12.78 -34.01
CA GLN A 8 -12.80 11.51 -33.59
C GLN A 8 -11.86 10.28 -33.61
N TYR A 9 -10.57 10.46 -33.95
CA TYR A 9 -9.67 9.31 -34.23
C TYR A 9 -8.34 9.28 -33.43
N TYR A 10 -8.15 10.15 -32.44
CA TYR A 10 -6.98 10.09 -31.56
C TYR A 10 -7.39 9.75 -30.12
N GLY A 11 -7.96 8.57 -29.96
CA GLY A 11 -7.92 7.81 -28.72
C GLY A 11 -7.25 6.48 -29.03
N MET A 12 -6.25 6.11 -28.24
CA MET A 12 -5.46 4.87 -28.30
C MET A 12 -4.24 4.90 -29.24
N TYR A 13 -3.11 5.30 -28.67
CA TYR A 13 -1.79 4.81 -29.09
C TYR A 13 -1.76 3.29 -28.92
N ASN A 14 -1.74 2.54 -30.03
CA ASN A 14 -0.92 1.34 -30.17
C ASN A 14 -0.94 0.82 -31.63
N LEU A 15 0.26 0.52 -32.12
CA LEU A 15 0.58 -0.41 -33.22
C LEU A 15 -0.32 -0.38 -34.48
N LEU A 16 0.23 0.08 -35.61
CA LEU A 16 0.21 -0.70 -36.86
C LEU A 16 1.08 -0.04 -37.94
N TYR A 17 2.11 -0.77 -38.34
CA TYR A 17 2.88 -0.58 -39.56
C TYR A 17 1.95 -0.87 -40.75
N ILE A 18 1.24 0.14 -41.27
CA ILE A 18 0.40 -0.03 -42.46
C ILE A 18 1.32 -0.01 -43.69
N ARG A 19 1.42 -1.14 -44.40
CA ARG A 19 1.98 -1.16 -45.78
C ARG A 19 1.03 -0.37 -46.69
N TYR A 20 1.41 0.85 -47.06
CA TYR A 20 0.63 1.76 -47.93
C TYR A 20 0.76 1.42 -49.42
N SER A 21 0.35 0.22 -49.83
CA SER A 21 0.37 -0.15 -51.25
C SER A 21 -1.00 -0.12 -51.95
N THR A 22 -2.10 0.22 -51.27
CA THR A 22 -3.44 0.19 -51.88
C THR A 22 -4.39 1.26 -51.33
N ILE A 23 -4.15 2.55 -51.65
CA ILE A 23 -5.19 3.59 -51.52
C ILE A 23 -5.26 4.39 -52.83
N PRO A 24 -6.35 4.30 -53.62
CA PRO A 24 -6.45 4.93 -54.96
C PRO A 24 -6.58 6.47 -54.98
N LEU A 25 -6.46 7.15 -53.84
CA LEU A 25 -6.78 8.59 -53.72
C LEU A 25 -5.60 9.55 -53.94
N LEU A 26 -4.42 9.05 -54.33
CA LEU A 26 -3.20 9.86 -54.51
C LEU A 26 -2.75 10.08 -55.96
N ALA A 27 -3.54 9.71 -56.96
CA ALA A 27 -3.22 9.92 -58.38
C ALA A 27 -3.53 11.36 -58.88
N LYS A 28 -3.33 12.41 -58.05
CA LYS A 28 -3.44 13.81 -58.48
C LYS A 28 -2.21 14.62 -58.02
N PRO A 29 -1.55 15.37 -58.92
CA PRO A 29 -0.25 16.00 -58.63
C PRO A 29 -0.28 17.02 -57.48
N LYS A 30 -1.43 17.65 -57.20
CA LYS A 30 -1.58 18.59 -56.07
C LYS A 30 -1.59 17.94 -54.68
N ASN A 31 -1.93 16.65 -54.57
CA ASN A 31 -1.93 15.93 -53.28
C ASN A 31 -0.55 15.37 -52.89
N GLN A 32 0.39 15.29 -53.85
CA GLN A 32 1.75 14.81 -53.59
C GLN A 32 2.59 15.85 -52.83
N VAL A 33 2.36 17.14 -53.09
CA VAL A 33 3.03 18.26 -52.39
C VAL A 33 2.53 18.38 -50.94
N ILE A 34 1.21 18.27 -50.71
CA ILE A 34 0.63 18.26 -49.36
C ILE A 34 1.12 17.02 -48.58
N TYR A 35 1.23 15.86 -49.24
CA TYR A 35 1.81 14.66 -48.64
C TYR A 35 3.27 14.86 -48.24
N HIS A 36 4.11 15.48 -49.08
CA HIS A 36 5.49 15.79 -48.71
C HIS A 36 5.60 16.80 -47.56
N ILE A 37 4.73 17.81 -47.51
CA ILE A 37 4.71 18.80 -46.42
C ILE A 37 4.24 18.15 -45.11
N ILE A 38 3.16 17.36 -45.12
CA ILE A 38 2.68 16.66 -43.92
C ILE A 38 3.70 15.60 -43.47
N ARG A 39 4.31 14.85 -44.40
CA ARG A 39 5.38 13.88 -44.09
C ARG A 39 6.60 14.57 -43.51
N SER A 40 7.01 15.73 -44.03
CA SER A 40 8.08 16.53 -43.46
C SER A 40 7.72 17.06 -42.08
N MET A 41 6.50 17.59 -41.87
CA MET A 41 6.03 18.07 -40.55
C MET A 41 5.91 16.95 -39.51
N VAL A 42 5.48 15.75 -39.91
CA VAL A 42 5.40 14.56 -39.02
C VAL A 42 6.78 13.97 -38.75
N LEU A 43 7.71 14.00 -39.72
CA LEU A 43 9.09 13.52 -39.51
C LEU A 43 9.95 14.53 -38.74
N GLN A 44 9.70 15.85 -38.85
CA GLN A 44 10.40 16.87 -38.07
C GLN A 44 10.03 16.80 -36.57
N ASN A 45 8.83 16.31 -36.26
CA ASN A 45 8.36 16.07 -34.89
C ASN A 45 8.65 14.65 -34.37
N CYS A 46 9.17 13.75 -35.21
CA CYS A 46 9.58 12.39 -34.84
C CYS A 46 11.07 12.14 -35.13
N LYS A 47 11.94 13.12 -34.85
CA LYS A 47 13.32 12.76 -34.50
C LYS A 47 13.24 11.97 -33.20
N MET A 48 13.19 10.64 -33.30
CA MET A 48 13.41 9.73 -32.19
C MET A 48 14.83 9.97 -31.70
N THR A 49 15.00 10.92 -30.79
CA THR A 49 16.20 11.05 -29.99
C THR A 49 16.30 9.76 -29.19
N THR A 50 17.37 9.00 -29.39
CA THR A 50 17.59 7.74 -28.69
C THR A 50 17.84 8.03 -27.22
N THR A 51 16.80 8.06 -26.40
CA THR A 51 16.87 8.38 -24.95
C THR A 51 17.63 7.33 -24.13
N GLY A 52 17.87 6.15 -24.71
CA GLY A 52 18.44 4.98 -24.04
C GLY A 52 17.36 4.06 -23.48
N THR A 53 17.78 2.86 -23.07
CA THR A 53 16.92 1.89 -22.40
C THR A 53 17.58 1.45 -21.10
N CYS A 54 16.76 1.17 -20.09
CA CYS A 54 17.26 0.85 -18.77
C CYS A 54 16.42 -0.25 -18.08
N THR A 55 17.03 -0.89 -17.09
CA THR A 55 16.41 -1.82 -16.15
C THR A 55 16.77 -1.41 -14.72
N ARG A 56 16.26 -2.12 -13.70
CA ARG A 56 16.65 -1.91 -12.30
C ARG A 56 18.16 -2.03 -12.07
N THR A 57 18.84 -2.91 -12.80
CA THR A 57 20.28 -3.19 -12.66
C THR A 57 21.14 -2.52 -13.72
N ASN A 58 20.58 -2.27 -14.91
CA ASN A 58 21.29 -1.65 -16.02
C ASN A 58 20.77 -0.23 -16.25
N LYS A 59 21.56 0.74 -15.80
CA LYS A 59 21.22 2.15 -15.71
C LYS A 59 21.94 2.94 -16.82
N LYS A 60 21.48 2.81 -18.07
CA LYS A 60 22.09 3.44 -19.27
C LYS A 60 21.11 4.37 -19.98
N CYS A 61 20.99 5.59 -19.47
CA CYS A 61 20.17 6.63 -20.08
C CYS A 61 21.05 7.76 -20.63
N LYS A 62 20.56 8.41 -21.68
CA LYS A 62 21.19 9.62 -22.22
C LYS A 62 20.98 10.83 -21.32
N ALA A 63 21.88 11.80 -21.45
CA ALA A 63 21.81 13.05 -20.71
C ALA A 63 20.41 13.69 -20.81
N GLY A 64 19.93 14.26 -19.70
CA GLY A 64 18.58 14.84 -19.58
C GLY A 64 17.44 13.84 -19.36
N HIS A 65 17.75 12.54 -19.22
CA HIS A 65 16.76 11.49 -18.97
C HIS A 65 17.03 10.73 -17.67
N PHE A 66 16.04 10.03 -17.15
CA PHE A 66 16.17 9.11 -16.03
C PHE A 66 15.54 7.75 -16.35
N CYS A 67 15.87 6.78 -15.51
CA CYS A 67 15.36 5.43 -15.62
C CYS A 67 14.11 5.23 -14.74
N PRO A 68 12.92 4.95 -15.33
CA PRO A 68 11.72 4.65 -14.54
C PRO A 68 11.62 3.17 -14.10
N ALA A 69 12.54 2.31 -14.52
CA ALA A 69 12.47 0.87 -14.28
C ALA A 69 12.59 0.51 -12.79
N ASN A 70 11.70 -0.35 -12.32
CA ASN A 70 11.74 -1.00 -11.00
C ASN A 70 11.92 -2.53 -11.09
N SER A 71 12.05 -3.06 -12.30
CA SER A 71 12.19 -4.50 -12.59
C SER A 71 13.35 -4.76 -13.56
N VAL A 72 13.56 -6.03 -13.92
CA VAL A 72 14.57 -6.44 -14.90
C VAL A 72 14.14 -6.20 -16.35
N THR A 73 12.87 -5.83 -16.59
CA THR A 73 12.36 -5.54 -17.92
C THR A 73 12.91 -4.20 -18.40
N ALA A 74 13.47 -4.18 -19.61
CA ALA A 74 13.98 -2.97 -20.21
C ALA A 74 12.83 -2.03 -20.61
N VAL A 75 12.96 -0.77 -20.21
CA VAL A 75 12.04 0.31 -20.55
C VAL A 75 12.81 1.48 -21.12
N ASN A 76 12.12 2.35 -21.87
CA ASN A 76 12.72 3.56 -22.39
C ASN A 76 13.01 4.55 -21.24
N CYS A 77 14.14 5.24 -21.34
CA CYS A 77 14.42 6.36 -20.45
C CYS A 77 13.50 7.54 -20.79
N ILE A 78 13.09 8.28 -19.76
CA ILE A 78 12.14 9.41 -19.88
C ILE A 78 12.75 10.70 -19.33
N PRO A 79 12.30 11.90 -19.75
CA PRO A 79 12.87 13.17 -19.30
C PRO A 79 12.86 13.35 -17.78
N CYS A 80 13.89 13.99 -17.21
CA CYS A 80 14.07 14.16 -15.75
C CYS A 80 13.00 15.04 -15.06
N GLU A 81 12.22 15.82 -15.78
CA GLU A 81 11.20 16.67 -15.15
C GLU A 81 9.89 15.94 -14.80
N ASN A 82 9.76 14.66 -15.17
CA ASN A 82 8.56 13.86 -14.87
C ASN A 82 8.49 13.41 -13.40
N ASP A 83 7.53 12.54 -13.06
CA ASP A 83 7.21 12.00 -11.71
C ASP A 83 8.31 11.14 -11.07
N MET A 84 9.56 11.60 -11.12
CA MET A 84 10.71 11.02 -10.45
C MET A 84 10.44 10.85 -8.95
N LYS A 85 10.88 9.72 -8.42
CA LYS A 85 10.75 9.35 -7.01
C LYS A 85 12.12 9.36 -6.34
N PHE A 86 12.12 9.60 -5.04
CA PHE A 86 13.33 9.52 -4.22
C PHE A 86 14.06 8.17 -4.47
N GLY A 87 15.39 8.23 -4.60
CA GLY A 87 16.25 7.12 -4.98
C GLY A 87 16.46 6.97 -6.50
N GLN A 88 15.65 7.62 -7.34
CA GLN A 88 15.93 7.78 -8.77
C GLN A 88 16.84 8.99 -9.00
N GLY A 89 17.34 9.18 -10.22
CA GLY A 89 18.23 10.29 -10.52
C GLY A 89 18.33 10.59 -12.00
N CYS A 90 18.54 11.86 -12.31
CA CYS A 90 18.78 12.34 -13.65
C CYS A 90 20.20 11.97 -14.11
N TYR A 91 20.33 11.69 -15.39
CA TYR A 91 21.61 11.48 -16.04
C TYR A 91 22.01 12.85 -16.59
N CYS A 92 22.97 13.51 -15.96
CA CYS A 92 23.49 14.78 -16.47
C CYS A 92 24.58 14.56 -17.53
N VAL A 93 25.21 13.39 -17.46
CA VAL A 93 26.12 12.84 -18.46
C VAL A 93 25.57 11.50 -18.91
N ASP A 94 25.82 11.15 -20.17
CA ASP A 94 25.43 9.85 -20.72
C ASP A 94 25.87 8.69 -19.82
N ASP A 95 24.93 7.77 -19.57
CA ASP A 95 25.13 6.52 -18.84
C ASP A 95 25.64 6.69 -17.39
N THR A 96 25.68 7.92 -16.87
CA THR A 96 26.11 8.25 -15.50
C THR A 96 24.98 8.94 -14.74
N VAL A 97 24.36 8.21 -13.82
CA VAL A 97 23.27 8.72 -12.99
C VAL A 97 23.79 9.52 -11.80
N ILE A 98 23.21 10.69 -11.56
CA ILE A 98 23.34 11.39 -10.28
C ILE A 98 22.10 11.08 -9.45
N THR A 99 22.26 10.20 -8.45
CA THR A 99 21.14 9.78 -7.59
C THR A 99 20.52 10.99 -6.90
N ASN A 100 19.19 11.00 -6.82
CA ASN A 100 18.35 12.08 -6.33
C ASN A 100 18.45 13.39 -7.10
N CYS A 101 19.15 13.44 -8.23
CA CYS A 101 19.14 14.64 -9.07
C CYS A 101 17.82 14.77 -9.84
N LYS A 102 17.19 15.93 -9.76
CA LYS A 102 15.95 16.27 -10.47
C LYS A 102 16.23 16.96 -11.80
N THR A 103 17.12 17.96 -11.80
CA THR A 103 17.49 18.68 -13.03
C THR A 103 19.00 18.89 -13.11
N CYS A 104 19.53 19.01 -14.32
CA CYS A 104 20.95 19.19 -14.58
C CYS A 104 21.29 20.62 -14.99
N SER A 105 22.51 21.04 -14.70
CA SER A 105 23.15 22.25 -15.22
C SER A 105 24.50 21.84 -15.81
N GLY A 106 24.53 21.60 -17.12
CA GLY A 106 25.64 20.90 -17.77
C GLY A 106 25.79 19.49 -17.21
N ASP A 107 27.01 19.11 -16.87
CA ASP A 107 27.35 17.77 -16.34
C ASP A 107 26.99 17.60 -14.85
N ASN A 108 26.56 18.67 -14.18
CA ASN A 108 26.31 18.70 -12.74
C ASN A 108 24.81 18.68 -12.44
N CYS A 109 24.46 18.26 -11.22
CA CYS A 109 23.10 18.44 -10.74
C CYS A 109 22.82 19.90 -10.35
N ALA A 110 21.66 20.42 -10.77
CA ALA A 110 21.20 21.77 -10.46
C ALA A 110 20.16 21.79 -9.33
N THR A 111 19.24 20.82 -9.32
CA THR A 111 18.24 20.69 -8.26
C THR A 111 18.05 19.23 -7.87
N CYS A 112 17.76 19.01 -6.59
CA CYS A 112 17.59 17.68 -6.03
C CYS A 112 16.11 17.34 -5.82
N LEU A 113 15.80 16.04 -5.83
CA LEU A 113 14.48 15.52 -5.49
C LEU A 113 14.18 15.72 -3.99
N PRO A 114 12.89 15.82 -3.60
CA PRO A 114 12.49 15.84 -2.19
C PRO A 114 13.10 14.63 -1.44
N GLY A 115 13.53 14.87 -0.21
CA GLY A 115 14.32 13.93 0.60
C GLY A 115 15.84 14.11 0.49
N SER A 116 16.30 15.08 -0.30
CA SER A 116 17.73 15.39 -0.47
C SER A 116 17.99 16.89 -0.67
N PHE A 117 19.25 17.29 -0.51
CA PHE A 117 19.71 18.66 -0.69
C PHE A 117 20.93 18.70 -1.62
N LEU A 118 21.10 19.82 -2.33
CA LEU A 118 22.24 20.02 -3.21
C LEU A 118 23.48 20.32 -2.36
N ASN A 119 24.49 19.47 -2.50
CA ASN A 119 25.79 19.65 -1.88
C ASN A 119 26.85 19.71 -2.99
N SER A 120 27.30 20.92 -3.30
CA SER A 120 28.08 21.23 -4.50
C SER A 120 27.33 20.81 -5.78
N ASN A 121 27.68 19.67 -6.38
CA ASN A 121 27.16 19.22 -7.67
C ASN A 121 26.38 17.90 -7.57
N VAL A 122 26.21 17.37 -6.36
CA VAL A 122 25.55 16.09 -6.09
C VAL A 122 24.48 16.26 -5.02
N CYS A 123 23.52 15.33 -4.99
CA CYS A 123 22.44 15.36 -4.01
C CYS A 123 22.78 14.47 -2.83
N SER A 124 22.85 15.09 -1.65
CA SER A 124 23.04 14.39 -0.37
C SER A 124 21.70 14.13 0.30
N ASN A 125 21.54 12.98 0.95
CA ASN A 125 20.27 12.61 1.57
C ASN A 125 19.99 13.45 2.83
N CYS A 126 18.73 13.81 3.00
CA CYS A 126 18.22 14.33 4.26
C CYS A 126 18.10 13.19 5.31
N PRO A 127 17.93 13.53 6.61
CA PRO A 127 17.56 12.55 7.62
C PRO A 127 16.33 11.72 7.22
N LYS A 128 16.22 10.49 7.75
CA LYS A 128 15.06 9.61 7.51
C LYS A 128 13.75 10.33 7.84
N GLY A 129 12.79 10.27 6.92
CA GLY A 129 11.47 10.90 7.08
C GLY A 129 11.44 12.40 6.79
N CYS A 130 12.56 13.01 6.42
CA CYS A 130 12.64 14.41 6.05
C CYS A 130 12.43 14.61 4.54
N ASP A 131 11.62 15.59 4.16
CA ASP A 131 11.37 15.99 2.76
C ASP A 131 12.30 17.13 2.31
N LYS A 132 12.56 18.08 3.21
CA LYS A 132 13.42 19.23 2.95
C LYS A 132 14.41 19.45 4.08
N CYS A 133 15.68 19.52 3.74
CA CYS A 133 16.78 19.82 4.65
C CYS A 133 17.79 20.76 4.00
N ALA A 134 18.63 21.41 4.80
CA ALA A 134 19.77 22.21 4.30
C ALA A 134 21.10 21.44 4.38
N GLU A 135 21.16 20.46 5.28
CA GLU A 135 22.31 19.63 5.58
C GLU A 135 21.89 18.29 6.20
N THR A 136 22.82 17.34 6.28
CA THR A 136 22.59 15.94 6.63
C THR A 136 21.89 15.71 7.97
N ASN A 137 22.01 16.64 8.94
CA ASN A 137 21.42 16.50 10.29
C ASN A 137 20.30 17.51 10.57
N SER A 138 19.87 18.26 9.56
CA SER A 138 18.78 19.23 9.68
C SER A 138 17.51 18.68 9.03
N CYS A 139 16.34 18.99 9.57
CA CYS A 139 15.10 18.84 8.84
C CYS A 139 14.21 20.07 8.98
N GLN A 140 13.79 20.62 7.84
CA GLN A 140 12.93 21.78 7.76
C GLN A 140 11.47 21.37 7.54
N ILE A 141 11.24 20.33 6.74
CA ILE A 141 9.90 19.83 6.40
C ILE A 141 9.94 18.31 6.41
N CYS A 142 9.03 17.69 7.15
CA CYS A 142 8.87 16.24 7.16
C CYS A 142 8.13 15.74 5.92
N ALA A 143 8.49 14.55 5.45
CA ALA A 143 7.82 13.87 4.36
C ALA A 143 6.38 13.52 4.72
N ALA A 144 5.56 13.27 3.70
CA ALA A 144 4.17 12.84 3.90
C ALA A 144 4.11 11.60 4.82
N GLY A 145 3.22 11.65 5.82
CA GLY A 145 3.11 10.60 6.85
C GLY A 145 4.10 10.73 8.01
N PHE A 146 4.91 11.80 8.06
CA PHE A 146 5.78 12.12 9.18
C PHE A 146 5.40 13.46 9.81
N ILE A 147 5.67 13.60 11.11
CA ILE A 147 5.51 14.84 11.85
C ILE A 147 6.82 15.23 12.53
N MET A 148 7.00 16.54 12.73
CA MET A 148 8.20 17.07 13.38
C MET A 148 8.08 16.94 14.90
N GLU A 149 9.04 16.22 15.50
CA GLU A 149 9.20 16.10 16.96
C GLU A 149 10.63 16.55 17.32
N GLY A 150 10.75 17.74 17.91
CA GLY A 150 12.04 18.41 18.08
C GLY A 150 12.68 18.68 16.71
N VAL A 151 13.82 18.03 16.44
CA VAL A 151 14.55 18.14 15.15
C VAL A 151 14.41 16.89 14.27
N LYS A 152 13.58 15.91 14.68
CA LYS A 152 13.43 14.63 13.98
C LYS A 152 12.03 14.52 13.37
N CYS A 153 11.96 13.87 12.22
CA CYS A 153 10.69 13.48 11.62
C CYS A 153 10.31 12.09 12.09
N VAL A 154 9.19 11.99 12.80
CA VAL A 154 8.67 10.74 13.34
C VAL A 154 7.47 10.31 12.52
N ARG A 155 7.44 9.02 12.16
CA ARG A 155 6.39 8.47 11.32
C ARG A 155 5.08 8.34 12.10
N VAL A 156 4.00 8.80 11.49
CA VAL A 156 2.64 8.66 12.02
C VAL A 156 1.98 7.47 11.34
N CYS A 157 1.27 6.66 12.12
CA CYS A 157 0.48 5.56 11.61
C CYS A 157 -1.01 5.81 11.88
N GLY A 158 -1.87 5.37 10.96
CA GLY A 158 -3.32 5.27 11.15
C GLY A 158 -3.79 3.82 11.25
N SER A 159 -2.97 2.86 10.82
CA SER A 159 -3.25 1.43 10.86
C SER A 159 -1.96 0.60 10.94
N ASN A 160 -2.07 -0.68 11.27
CA ASN A 160 -0.93 -1.60 11.26
C ASN A 160 -0.25 -1.72 9.89
N LYS A 161 -0.98 -1.50 8.79
CA LYS A 161 -0.42 -1.48 7.42
C LYS A 161 0.65 -0.40 7.26
N ASP A 162 0.51 0.70 8.00
CA ASP A 162 1.51 1.74 7.94
C ASP A 162 2.82 1.24 8.54
N CYS A 163 2.82 0.37 9.54
CA CYS A 163 4.05 -0.07 10.22
C CYS A 163 4.75 -1.28 9.58
N ASP A 164 4.27 -1.74 8.43
CA ASP A 164 4.71 -2.97 7.73
C ASP A 164 6.08 -2.83 7.02
N TYR A 165 6.84 -1.78 7.31
CA TYR A 165 8.18 -1.56 6.76
C TYR A 165 9.29 -2.17 7.64
N GLU A 166 8.97 -2.57 8.87
CA GLU A 166 9.83 -3.36 9.74
C GLU A 166 8.98 -4.47 10.37
N ASP A 167 9.51 -5.68 10.39
CA ASP A 167 8.94 -6.74 11.21
C ASP A 167 8.97 -6.31 12.70
N GLN A 168 8.03 -6.80 13.51
CA GLN A 168 7.93 -6.48 14.94
C GLN A 168 7.42 -5.06 15.29
N LEU A 169 6.76 -4.35 14.38
CA LEU A 169 6.06 -3.10 14.71
C LEU A 169 4.54 -3.26 14.59
N PHE A 170 3.79 -2.56 15.44
CA PHE A 170 2.36 -2.34 15.29
C PHE A 170 2.05 -0.84 15.43
N CYS A 171 0.91 -0.41 14.90
CA CYS A 171 0.43 0.94 15.10
C CYS A 171 -0.31 1.04 16.43
N ASP A 172 0.29 1.75 17.39
CA ASP A 172 -0.45 2.23 18.54
C ASP A 172 -1.30 3.43 18.08
N ILE A 173 -2.58 3.19 17.88
CA ILE A 173 -3.54 4.19 17.41
C ILE A 173 -3.68 5.34 18.40
N SER A 174 -3.49 5.09 19.70
CA SER A 174 -3.63 6.11 20.75
C SER A 174 -2.53 7.17 20.64
N SER A 175 -1.30 6.73 20.42
CA SER A 175 -0.15 7.62 20.21
C SER A 175 0.06 7.98 18.73
N LYS A 176 -0.60 7.26 17.82
CA LYS A 176 -0.38 7.27 16.37
C LYS A 176 1.09 7.02 16.01
N ARG A 177 1.74 6.06 16.69
CA ARG A 177 3.15 5.69 16.45
C ARG A 177 3.29 4.20 16.17
N CYS A 178 4.28 3.88 15.35
CA CYS A 178 4.73 2.51 15.20
C CYS A 178 5.57 2.13 16.44
N VAL A 179 5.06 1.18 17.22
CA VAL A 179 5.68 0.71 18.47
C VAL A 179 6.12 -0.73 18.29
N LYS A 180 7.24 -1.09 18.91
CA LYS A 180 7.77 -2.46 18.88
C LYS A 180 6.82 -3.42 19.59
N CYS A 181 6.65 -4.61 19.03
CA CYS A 181 6.06 -5.75 19.71
C CYS A 181 6.87 -6.08 20.98
N SER A 182 6.25 -6.79 21.93
CA SER A 182 6.97 -7.35 23.08
C SER A 182 8.11 -8.26 22.60
N ASP A 183 9.19 -8.39 23.37
CA ASP A 183 10.36 -9.20 22.96
C ASP A 183 10.06 -10.70 22.76
N LYS A 184 8.93 -11.19 23.28
CA LYS A 184 8.45 -12.57 23.06
C LYS A 184 7.71 -12.76 21.74
N CYS A 185 7.46 -11.67 21.03
CA CYS A 185 6.58 -11.60 19.88
C CYS A 185 7.30 -11.11 18.62
N GLN A 186 7.24 -11.91 17.56
CA GLN A 186 7.81 -11.57 16.26
C GLN A 186 6.86 -10.73 15.41
N ILE A 187 5.56 -11.01 15.44
CA ILE A 187 4.54 -10.26 14.69
C ILE A 187 3.36 -10.01 15.63
N CYS A 188 3.01 -8.74 15.86
CA CYS A 188 1.88 -8.36 16.71
C CYS A 188 0.89 -7.48 15.96
N SER A 189 -0.35 -7.43 16.44
CA SER A 189 -1.37 -6.47 16.00
C SER A 189 -1.63 -5.38 17.03
N SER A 190 -1.21 -5.60 18.28
CA SER A 190 -1.25 -4.64 19.38
C SER A 190 -0.18 -4.97 20.43
N ALA A 191 -0.04 -4.12 21.45
CA ALA A 191 0.85 -4.36 22.58
C ALA A 191 0.56 -5.68 23.33
N THR A 192 -0.70 -6.13 23.31
CA THR A 192 -1.16 -7.31 24.07
C THR A 192 -1.53 -8.50 23.19
N PHE A 193 -1.57 -8.33 21.86
CA PHE A 193 -1.96 -9.37 20.92
C PHE A 193 -0.82 -9.65 19.94
N CYS A 194 -0.20 -10.80 20.12
CA CYS A 194 0.83 -11.38 19.29
C CYS A 194 0.25 -12.38 18.30
N ASN A 195 0.46 -12.14 17.01
CA ASN A 195 0.07 -13.07 15.95
C ASN A 195 1.07 -14.22 15.83
N VAL A 196 2.36 -13.95 16.03
CA VAL A 196 3.44 -14.94 15.92
C VAL A 196 4.48 -14.70 17.01
N CYS A 197 4.58 -15.62 17.96
CA CYS A 197 5.61 -15.60 18.99
C CYS A 197 6.97 -16.05 18.43
N VAL A 198 8.06 -15.68 19.12
CA VAL A 198 9.41 -16.09 18.70
C VAL A 198 9.53 -17.62 18.74
N ALA A 199 9.74 -18.20 17.56
CA ALA A 199 9.76 -19.65 17.37
C ALA A 199 10.85 -20.33 18.21
N GLY A 200 10.56 -21.55 18.67
CA GLY A 200 11.50 -22.36 19.47
C GLY A 200 11.59 -21.98 20.95
N THR A 201 11.19 -20.76 21.34
CA THR A 201 11.18 -20.34 22.75
C THR A 201 9.77 -20.15 23.30
N TYR A 202 8.84 -19.71 22.43
CA TYR A 202 7.46 -19.42 22.83
C TYR A 202 6.45 -20.07 21.89
N VAL A 203 5.24 -20.27 22.41
CA VAL A 203 4.08 -20.75 21.68
C VAL A 203 3.02 -19.66 21.65
N THR A 204 2.45 -19.42 20.47
CA THR A 204 1.33 -18.49 20.30
C THR A 204 0.04 -19.15 20.76
N THR A 205 -0.68 -18.48 21.65
CA THR A 205 -2.02 -18.89 22.07
C THR A 205 -3.11 -18.25 21.21
N ILE A 206 -4.33 -18.79 21.26
CA ILE A 206 -5.51 -18.27 20.54
C ILE A 206 -5.85 -16.82 20.89
N ASP A 207 -5.53 -16.39 22.12
CA ASP A 207 -5.73 -15.02 22.58
C ASP A 207 -4.57 -14.08 22.21
N GLY A 208 -3.61 -14.57 21.41
CA GLY A 208 -2.43 -13.80 21.00
C GLY A 208 -1.40 -13.60 22.11
N ARG A 209 -1.35 -14.47 23.12
CA ARG A 209 -0.30 -14.43 24.15
C ARG A 209 0.83 -15.40 23.82
N CYS A 210 2.04 -15.06 24.25
CA CYS A 210 3.23 -15.91 24.11
C CYS A 210 3.55 -16.63 25.42
N THR A 211 3.37 -17.95 25.43
CA THR A 211 3.63 -18.83 26.56
C THR A 211 4.89 -19.65 26.33
N ALA A 212 5.43 -20.28 27.37
CA ALA A 212 6.65 -21.08 27.24
C ALA A 212 6.47 -22.23 26.24
N ALA A 213 7.45 -22.43 25.37
CA ALA A 213 7.46 -23.57 24.46
C ALA A 213 7.80 -24.88 25.19
N CYS A 214 7.43 -25.98 24.55
CA CYS A 214 7.70 -27.33 25.02
C CYS A 214 8.85 -27.92 24.20
N ASP A 215 9.83 -28.51 24.87
CA ASP A 215 10.89 -29.26 24.19
C ASP A 215 10.36 -30.63 23.75
N GLY A 216 10.47 -30.92 22.45
CA GLY A 216 10.19 -32.27 21.91
C GLY A 216 8.73 -32.72 22.05
N ILE A 217 7.76 -31.84 21.78
CA ILE A 217 6.34 -32.18 21.82
C ILE A 217 5.99 -33.32 20.84
N LYS A 218 5.30 -34.35 21.34
CA LYS A 218 4.84 -35.50 20.56
C LYS A 218 3.53 -35.20 19.84
N ASP A 219 3.32 -35.84 18.69
CA ASP A 219 2.05 -35.77 17.97
C ASP A 219 0.88 -36.17 18.88
N GLY A 220 -0.26 -35.49 18.75
CA GLY A 220 -1.42 -35.65 19.64
C GLY A 220 -1.40 -34.79 20.91
N ASN A 221 -0.37 -33.94 21.09
CA ASN A 221 -0.28 -33.00 22.22
C ASN A 221 -0.18 -31.55 21.74
N TYR A 222 -0.63 -30.62 22.57
CA TYR A 222 -0.38 -29.18 22.45
C TYR A 222 0.47 -28.71 23.64
N CYS A 223 1.10 -27.54 23.50
CA CYS A 223 1.94 -27.00 24.56
C CYS A 223 1.15 -26.01 25.40
N LYS A 224 0.96 -26.33 26.68
CA LYS A 224 0.32 -25.46 27.65
C LYS A 224 1.35 -24.95 28.64
N ASP A 225 1.80 -23.72 28.46
CA ASP A 225 2.77 -23.07 29.35
C ASP A 225 4.03 -23.92 29.62
N GLY A 226 4.61 -24.49 28.57
CA GLY A 226 5.80 -25.36 28.65
C GLY A 226 5.50 -26.81 29.03
N VAL A 227 4.23 -27.18 29.25
CA VAL A 227 3.81 -28.54 29.57
C VAL A 227 3.08 -29.17 28.40
N ALA A 228 3.60 -30.30 27.91
CA ALA A 228 2.93 -31.09 26.87
C ALA A 228 1.63 -31.70 27.41
N THR A 229 0.51 -31.33 26.80
CA THR A 229 -0.84 -31.72 27.24
C THR A 229 -1.60 -32.38 26.08
N PRO A 230 -2.39 -33.45 26.30
CA PRO A 230 -3.17 -34.08 25.24
C PRO A 230 -4.12 -33.10 24.54
N CYS A 231 -4.24 -33.21 23.23
CA CYS A 231 -5.15 -32.35 22.46
C CYS A 231 -6.63 -32.67 22.73
N GLY A 232 -7.47 -31.66 22.58
CA GLY A 232 -8.92 -31.77 22.80
C GLY A 232 -9.66 -30.49 22.41
N ALA A 233 -10.95 -30.44 22.71
CA ALA A 233 -11.73 -29.22 22.55
C ALA A 233 -11.28 -28.15 23.56
N GLY A 234 -11.21 -26.89 23.12
CA GLY A 234 -10.89 -25.75 24.00
C GLY A 234 -9.41 -25.58 24.35
N ILE A 235 -8.50 -26.16 23.57
CA ILE A 235 -7.06 -25.90 23.73
C ILE A 235 -6.72 -24.46 23.36
N ASP A 236 -5.69 -23.92 24.02
CA ASP A 236 -5.28 -22.53 23.88
C ASP A 236 -4.15 -22.34 22.87
N SER A 237 -3.49 -23.40 22.39
CA SER A 237 -2.39 -23.34 21.43
C SER A 237 -2.35 -24.57 20.54
N ALA A 238 -1.55 -24.51 19.45
CA ALA A 238 -1.69 -25.49 18.39
C ALA A 238 -1.38 -26.94 18.74
N CYS A 239 -2.32 -27.85 18.41
CA CYS A 239 -2.09 -29.28 18.52
C CYS A 239 -1.04 -29.71 17.48
N LYS A 240 -0.03 -30.45 17.94
CA LYS A 240 0.98 -31.05 17.09
C LYS A 240 0.41 -32.30 16.42
N CYS A 241 0.21 -32.25 15.09
CA CYS A 241 -0.25 -33.39 14.29
C CYS A 241 0.66 -33.58 13.06
N GLY A 242 1.85 -34.13 13.26
CA GLY A 242 2.86 -34.27 12.22
C GLY A 242 3.32 -32.92 11.69
N LYS A 243 3.11 -32.67 10.39
CA LYS A 243 3.44 -31.39 9.72
C LYS A 243 2.21 -30.48 9.52
N ALA A 244 1.04 -30.89 10.00
CA ALA A 244 -0.17 -30.09 9.85
C ALA A 244 -0.14 -28.87 10.78
N PHE A 245 -0.58 -27.73 10.26
CA PHE A 245 -0.71 -26.47 10.95
C PHE A 245 -2.16 -26.24 11.43
N ASN A 246 -2.29 -25.45 12.50
CA ASN A 246 -3.56 -24.97 13.06
C ASN A 246 -4.57 -26.06 13.40
N CYS A 247 -4.13 -27.21 13.93
CA CYS A 247 -5.01 -28.29 14.38
C CYS A 247 -5.54 -28.06 15.80
N ALA A 248 -6.86 -28.13 16.00
CA ALA A 248 -7.43 -28.21 17.36
C ALA A 248 -7.38 -29.65 17.92
N SER A 249 -7.47 -30.65 17.05
CA SER A 249 -7.26 -32.06 17.38
C SER A 249 -6.62 -32.80 16.21
N CYS A 250 -6.02 -33.97 16.46
CA CYS A 250 -5.48 -34.82 15.41
C CYS A 250 -6.44 -35.94 15.02
N ASN A 251 -6.28 -36.45 13.80
CA ASN A 251 -6.91 -37.71 13.38
C ASN A 251 -6.33 -38.91 14.16
N SER A 252 -6.91 -40.10 14.00
CA SER A 252 -6.47 -41.30 14.71
C SER A 252 -5.01 -41.68 14.45
N ALA A 253 -4.43 -41.28 13.31
CA ALA A 253 -3.03 -41.52 12.97
C ALA A 253 -2.07 -40.42 13.48
N SER A 254 -2.59 -39.38 14.13
CA SER A 254 -1.86 -38.21 14.63
C SER A 254 -1.00 -37.46 13.60
N ASN A 255 -1.29 -37.62 12.30
CA ASN A 255 -0.48 -37.07 11.21
C ASN A 255 -1.19 -35.97 10.40
N ALA A 256 -2.45 -35.68 10.74
CA ALA A 256 -3.25 -34.60 10.16
C ALA A 256 -4.24 -34.06 11.20
N CYS A 257 -4.75 -32.86 10.97
CA CYS A 257 -5.80 -32.29 11.82
C CYS A 257 -7.09 -33.10 11.64
N GLU A 258 -7.76 -33.45 12.74
CA GLU A 258 -9.16 -33.89 12.70
C GLU A 258 -10.06 -32.67 12.64
N THR A 259 -9.91 -31.77 13.62
CA THR A 259 -10.57 -30.46 13.70
C THR A 259 -9.55 -29.31 13.64
N CYS A 260 -10.00 -28.14 13.20
CA CYS A 260 -9.17 -26.94 13.06
C CYS A 260 -9.35 -25.98 14.23
N PHE A 261 -8.34 -25.13 14.48
CA PHE A 261 -8.55 -23.97 15.35
C PHE A 261 -9.70 -23.09 14.86
N PRO A 262 -10.33 -22.32 15.76
CA PRO A 262 -11.24 -21.27 15.38
C PRO A 262 -10.64 -20.39 14.28
N ASN A 263 -11.47 -19.99 13.32
CA ASN A 263 -11.11 -19.19 12.14
C ASN A 263 -10.30 -19.92 11.07
N PHE A 264 -9.99 -21.21 11.23
CA PHE A 264 -9.34 -22.03 10.20
C PHE A 264 -10.26 -23.12 9.65
N VAL A 265 -10.11 -23.38 8.35
CA VAL A 265 -10.83 -24.41 7.59
C VAL A 265 -9.84 -25.46 7.11
N LYS A 266 -10.25 -26.73 7.23
CA LYS A 266 -9.49 -27.90 6.83
C LYS A 266 -9.38 -27.96 5.31
N GLY A 267 -8.15 -27.96 4.81
CA GLY A 267 -7.83 -28.14 3.40
C GLY A 267 -7.74 -29.60 2.99
N ASN A 268 -7.58 -29.83 1.68
CA ASN A 268 -7.27 -31.15 1.15
C ASN A 268 -5.90 -31.60 1.69
N GLY A 269 -5.82 -32.81 2.24
CA GLY A 269 -4.63 -33.31 2.96
C GLY A 269 -4.65 -33.05 4.49
N GLY A 270 -5.76 -32.56 5.04
CA GLY A 270 -5.99 -32.54 6.49
C GLY A 270 -5.19 -31.49 7.25
N THR A 271 -4.74 -30.43 6.57
CA THR A 271 -4.09 -29.27 7.20
C THR A 271 -5.04 -28.06 7.24
N CYS A 272 -5.03 -27.28 8.32
CA CYS A 272 -5.90 -26.12 8.52
C CYS A 272 -5.22 -24.81 8.06
N ASN A 273 -5.13 -24.61 6.74
CA ASN A 273 -4.40 -23.49 6.13
C ASN A 273 -5.31 -22.38 5.54
N PHE A 274 -6.62 -22.55 5.59
CA PHE A 274 -7.57 -21.59 5.01
C PHE A 274 -8.29 -20.83 6.11
N CYS A 275 -8.48 -19.52 5.97
CA CYS A 275 -9.27 -18.74 6.92
C CYS A 275 -10.77 -18.88 6.62
N ILE A 276 -11.63 -18.84 7.66
CA ILE A 276 -13.10 -18.84 7.52
C ILE A 276 -13.58 -17.56 6.79
N SER A 277 -12.92 -16.42 7.03
CA SER A 277 -13.19 -15.14 6.39
C SER A 277 -11.87 -14.50 5.93
N ARG A 278 -11.84 -14.04 4.67
CA ARG A 278 -10.75 -13.23 4.11
C ARG A 278 -11.33 -11.88 3.67
N SER A 279 -10.98 -10.81 4.37
CA SER A 279 -11.38 -9.45 4.00
C SER A 279 -10.73 -8.98 2.69
N ASN A 280 -9.55 -9.53 2.35
CA ASN A 280 -8.81 -9.19 1.14
C ASN A 280 -8.01 -10.41 0.63
N PRO A 281 -8.11 -10.81 -0.65
CA PRO A 281 -7.40 -11.98 -1.22
C PRO A 281 -5.86 -11.90 -1.18
N THR A 282 -5.28 -10.75 -0.83
CA THR A 282 -3.83 -10.55 -0.67
C THR A 282 -3.35 -10.58 0.79
N ASP A 283 -4.25 -10.64 1.76
CA ASP A 283 -3.89 -10.68 3.18
C ASP A 283 -3.83 -12.14 3.65
N ASN A 284 -2.66 -12.58 4.10
CA ASN A 284 -2.42 -13.96 4.54
C ASN A 284 -2.70 -14.14 6.05
N LYS A 285 -3.39 -13.18 6.67
CA LYS A 285 -3.72 -13.17 8.11
C LYS A 285 -5.19 -13.56 8.29
N CYS A 286 -5.44 -14.65 9.02
CA CYS A 286 -6.79 -14.98 9.49
C CYS A 286 -7.15 -14.00 10.61
N GLN A 287 -7.96 -12.99 10.30
CA GLN A 287 -8.49 -12.10 11.33
C GLN A 287 -9.60 -12.81 12.11
N PRO A 288 -9.68 -12.66 13.44
CA PRO A 288 -10.91 -12.96 14.16
C PRO A 288 -12.04 -12.07 13.61
N GLU A 289 -13.26 -12.59 13.53
CA GLU A 289 -14.43 -11.77 13.19
C GLU A 289 -14.52 -10.59 14.18
N GLU A 290 -14.30 -9.37 13.70
CA GLU A 290 -14.63 -8.17 14.46
C GLU A 290 -16.15 -8.19 14.65
N LYS A 291 -16.60 -8.35 15.90
CA LYS A 291 -17.99 -8.06 16.23
C LYS A 291 -18.21 -6.59 15.92
N GLU A 292 -18.93 -6.33 14.83
CA GLU A 292 -19.34 -5.01 14.40
C GLU A 292 -20.09 -4.37 15.58
N SER A 293 -19.45 -3.40 16.24
CA SER A 293 -20.14 -2.46 17.12
C SER A 293 -21.22 -1.82 16.26
N GLU A 294 -22.49 -1.96 16.65
CA GLU A 294 -23.62 -1.31 16.00
C GLU A 294 -23.40 0.21 15.99
N ALA A 295 -22.75 0.70 14.94
CA ALA A 295 -22.78 2.08 14.55
C ALA A 295 -24.13 2.30 13.87
N THR A 296 -24.96 3.10 14.52
CA THR A 296 -26.24 3.60 14.03
C THR A 296 -26.19 3.91 12.53
N LYS A 297 -26.76 3.04 11.71
CA LYS A 297 -26.95 3.30 10.28
C LYS A 297 -27.97 4.43 10.14
N ILE A 298 -27.47 5.66 9.92
CA ILE A 298 -28.28 6.70 9.28
C ILE A 298 -27.70 6.97 7.90
N GLY A 299 -28.47 6.53 6.90
CA GLY A 299 -28.32 6.83 5.48
C GLY A 299 -29.34 5.97 4.74
N ALA A 300 -30.17 6.45 3.82
CA ALA A 300 -30.35 7.77 3.24
C ALA A 300 -31.76 7.79 2.62
N GLY A 301 -32.37 8.97 2.48
CA GLY A 301 -33.45 9.16 1.50
C GLY A 301 -34.67 9.94 1.97
N ALA A 302 -34.56 11.26 2.01
CA ALA A 302 -35.58 12.17 1.49
C ALA A 302 -35.03 13.60 1.56
N VAL A 303 -34.60 14.12 0.40
CA VAL A 303 -34.39 15.56 0.20
C VAL A 303 -35.78 16.19 0.16
N VAL A 304 -36.14 16.92 1.21
CA VAL A 304 -37.23 17.91 1.16
C VAL A 304 -36.62 19.25 1.51
N CYS A 305 -36.60 20.13 0.51
CA CYS A 305 -36.14 21.50 0.60
C CYS A 305 -37.03 22.30 1.56
N ILE A 306 -36.42 22.96 2.55
CA ILE A 306 -37.02 24.16 3.15
C ILE A 306 -35.95 25.25 3.15
N VAL A 307 -36.15 26.22 2.27
CA VAL A 307 -35.47 27.52 2.27
C VAL A 307 -36.39 28.51 2.99
N LEU A 308 -35.77 29.47 3.68
CA LEU A 308 -36.33 30.63 4.38
C LEU A 308 -36.91 30.32 5.77
N GLY A 309 -36.59 31.06 6.82
CA GLY A 309 -35.86 32.30 6.95
C GLY A 309 -35.68 32.61 8.44
N GLY A 310 -34.72 33.49 8.74
CA GLY A 310 -34.34 33.82 10.11
C GLY A 310 -35.33 34.71 10.87
N LEU A 311 -34.77 35.27 11.95
CA LEU A 311 -35.34 36.14 12.99
C LEU A 311 -35.91 35.36 14.20
N VAL A 312 -35.17 35.25 15.31
CA VAL A 312 -34.81 36.28 16.32
C VAL A 312 -35.86 36.36 17.44
N VAL A 313 -35.33 36.47 18.67
CA VAL A 313 -35.93 36.93 19.93
C VAL A 313 -36.28 35.87 20.98
N VAL A 314 -35.33 35.74 21.92
CA VAL A 314 -35.45 35.92 23.38
C VAL A 314 -36.67 35.33 24.12
N GLY A 315 -36.34 34.49 25.10
CA GLY A 315 -36.83 34.65 26.48
C GLY A 315 -37.93 33.70 26.92
N GLY A 316 -37.80 33.19 28.15
CA GLY A 316 -38.95 32.68 28.89
C GLY A 316 -38.70 31.34 29.57
N VAL A 317 -38.38 31.42 30.84
CA VAL A 317 -38.45 30.37 31.86
C VAL A 317 -39.92 29.91 32.00
N VAL A 318 -40.10 28.73 32.61
CA VAL A 318 -41.13 28.36 33.60
C VAL A 318 -42.03 27.17 33.20
N ASP A 319 -41.85 26.12 34.02
CA ASP A 319 -42.76 25.10 34.54
C ASP A 319 -43.72 24.31 33.64
N GLY A 320 -43.44 23.01 33.65
CA GLY A 320 -44.37 21.92 33.97
C GLY A 320 -45.86 22.16 33.82
N LEU A 321 -46.49 21.31 33.02
CA LEU A 321 -47.79 20.76 33.35
C LEU A 321 -47.94 19.39 32.70
N ALA A 322 -48.33 18.44 33.54
CA ALA A 322 -48.73 17.10 33.19
C ALA A 322 -49.79 17.13 32.08
N TYR A 323 -49.64 16.28 31.07
CA TYR A 323 -50.76 15.87 30.22
C TYR A 323 -51.10 14.41 30.45
N TYR A 324 -52.33 14.26 30.90
CA TYR A 324 -53.06 13.09 31.33
C TYR A 324 -53.47 12.23 30.13
N PHE A 325 -53.62 10.94 30.44
CA PHE A 325 -54.29 9.86 29.70
C PHE A 325 -55.33 10.25 28.64
N VAL A 326 -55.40 9.47 27.54
CA VAL A 326 -56.43 8.41 27.34
C VAL A 326 -56.47 7.94 25.88
N ARG A 327 -56.37 6.61 25.73
CA ARG A 327 -56.94 5.68 24.75
C ARG A 327 -57.65 6.21 23.49
N LYS A 328 -57.31 5.57 22.36
CA LYS A 328 -58.09 4.64 21.50
C LYS A 328 -57.47 4.74 20.10
N GLY A 329 -56.92 3.69 19.51
CA GLY A 329 -57.53 2.39 19.28
C GLY A 329 -58.45 2.48 18.06
N LYS A 330 -57.96 2.07 16.89
CA LYS A 330 -58.70 1.25 15.90
C LYS A 330 -57.87 0.96 14.64
N LYS A 331 -57.77 -0.35 14.39
CA LYS A 331 -57.53 -1.09 13.14
C LYS A 331 -56.13 -1.08 12.57
#